data_AF-A0A661YU27-F1
#
_entry.id   AF-A0A661YU27-F1
#
_cell.length_a   1.000
_cell.length_b   1.000
_cell.length_c   1.000
_cell.angle_alpha   90.00
_cell.angle_beta   90.00
_cell.angle_gamma   90.00
#
_symmetry.space_group_name_H-M   'P 1'
#
loop_
_entity.id
_entity.type
_entity.pdbx_description
1 polymer ?
#
loop_
_entity_poly.entity_id
_entity_poly.type
_entity_poly.pdbx_seq_one_letter_code
_entity_poly.pdbx_strand_id
1 'polypeptide(L)'
;MKKTIYILAIMGLLFGACDKIEEPYLVETGGSGPVPGEKVRKVLLEEFTGHICVNCPEATKLANDLKLVFGEQLVLLSIHAGDLAVPSGTPYTADYRTPTGTGMFNYYQPMGVPMGMVNRSPYQGSTVLFKDSWEPAIQDLIDIPPDAFIEIETVYNDGTRKLDIHVHTEFLKDLDRTYNLSVFIMESGIVSAQKNDEASIGPSPDWFDYEHNHMLRKSLNGTWGDFLADQPASGTIMSKDYSITLDAEWVAGQCEVIAIALDSETYEILQVEEVH
;
A
#
# COMPACT_ATOMS: atom_id res chain seq x y z
N MET A 1 59.34 -0.57 60.81
CA MET A 1 59.53 0.15 59.52
C MET A 1 58.48 -0.34 58.56
N LYS A 2 57.63 0.58 58.09
CA LYS A 2 56.40 0.32 57.31
C LYS A 2 56.76 -0.26 55.94
N LYS A 3 56.18 -1.40 55.56
CA LYS A 3 56.14 -1.87 54.17
C LYS A 3 54.70 -1.74 53.68
N THR A 4 54.50 -0.74 52.83
CA THR A 4 53.22 -0.41 52.19
C THR A 4 52.88 -1.49 51.17
N ILE A 5 51.71 -2.10 51.31
CA ILE A 5 51.14 -3.06 50.36
C ILE A 5 50.38 -2.23 49.32
N TYR A 6 50.82 -2.29 48.05
CA TYR A 6 50.05 -1.74 46.93
C TYR A 6 49.07 -2.81 46.44
N ILE A 7 47.78 -2.61 46.72
CA ILE A 7 46.70 -3.38 46.11
C ILE A 7 46.47 -2.81 44.71
N LEU A 8 46.83 -3.58 43.70
CA LEU A 8 46.54 -3.29 42.30
C LEU A 8 45.03 -3.58 42.07
N ALA A 9 44.21 -2.53 42.04
CA ALA A 9 42.81 -2.64 41.65
C ALA A 9 42.73 -2.75 40.11
N ILE A 10 42.54 -3.97 39.60
CA ILE A 10 42.21 -4.22 38.20
C ILE A 10 40.72 -3.85 38.03
N MET A 11 40.47 -2.64 37.56
CA MET A 11 39.15 -2.18 37.14
C MET A 11 38.91 -2.74 35.73
N GLY A 12 38.20 -3.86 35.65
CA GLY A 12 37.75 -4.45 34.39
C GLY A 12 36.70 -3.55 33.75
N LEU A 13 37.10 -2.76 32.76
CA LEU A 13 36.20 -2.10 31.82
C LEU A 13 35.61 -3.17 30.89
N LEU A 14 34.48 -3.75 31.28
CA LEU A 14 33.61 -4.46 30.37
C LEU A 14 32.90 -3.42 29.51
N PHE A 15 33.54 -3.03 28.41
CA PHE A 15 32.85 -2.40 27.30
C PHE A 15 31.87 -3.43 26.75
N GLY A 16 30.59 -3.27 27.09
CA GLY A 16 29.52 -3.88 26.33
C GLY A 16 29.67 -3.40 24.89
N ALA A 17 30.03 -4.33 24.01
CA ALA A 17 29.81 -4.14 22.59
C ALA A 17 28.30 -3.98 22.43
N CYS A 18 27.84 -2.72 22.31
CA CYS A 18 26.64 -2.45 21.55
C CYS A 18 26.97 -2.90 20.14
N ASP A 19 26.54 -4.11 19.80
CA ASP A 19 26.47 -4.56 18.42
C ASP A 19 25.50 -3.61 17.73
N LYS A 20 26.05 -2.63 17.01
CA LYS A 20 25.25 -1.86 16.06
C LYS A 20 24.96 -2.84 14.94
N ILE A 21 23.70 -3.24 14.84
CA ILE A 21 23.20 -3.95 13.67
C ILE A 21 23.36 -2.97 12.50
N GLU A 22 24.44 -3.13 11.74
CA GLU A 22 24.64 -2.46 10.46
C GLU A 22 23.87 -3.23 9.38
N GLU A 23 23.28 -2.46 8.45
CA GLU A 23 22.55 -2.89 7.26
C GLU A 23 23.20 -4.05 6.49
N PRO A 24 22.42 -4.90 5.80
CA PRO A 24 21.15 -4.57 5.14
C PRO A 24 19.93 -5.19 5.83
N TYR A 25 18.89 -4.36 6.03
CA TYR A 25 17.59 -4.80 6.54
C TYR A 25 16.73 -5.51 5.49
N LEU A 26 17.08 -5.39 4.21
CA LEU A 26 16.38 -6.03 3.12
C LEU A 26 17.20 -7.22 2.66
N VAL A 27 16.78 -8.42 3.06
CA VAL A 27 17.22 -9.63 2.36
C VAL A 27 16.53 -9.58 1.01
N GLU A 28 17.30 -9.37 -0.06
CA GLU A 28 16.76 -9.57 -1.40
C GLU A 28 16.38 -11.05 -1.56
N THR A 29 15.11 -11.35 -1.29
CA THR A 29 14.45 -12.52 -1.85
C THR A 29 14.16 -12.19 -3.31
N GLY A 30 15.23 -12.06 -4.10
CA GLY A 30 15.17 -11.89 -5.54
C GLY A 30 14.63 -13.16 -6.19
N GLY A 31 13.33 -13.37 -6.07
CA GLY A 31 12.56 -14.13 -7.05
C GLY A 31 12.19 -13.15 -8.16
N SER A 32 12.57 -13.47 -9.39
CA SER A 32 11.81 -13.00 -10.56
C SER A 32 10.33 -13.13 -10.19
N GLY A 33 9.56 -12.04 -10.28
CA GLY A 33 8.15 -12.05 -9.96
C GLY A 33 7.40 -13.23 -10.60
N PRO A 34 6.17 -13.50 -10.13
CA PRO A 34 5.40 -14.66 -10.58
C PRO A 34 5.40 -14.72 -12.10
N VAL A 35 5.57 -15.92 -12.65
CA VAL A 35 5.47 -16.07 -14.11
C VAL A 35 4.05 -15.69 -14.52
N PRO A 36 3.81 -15.03 -15.68
CA PRO A 36 2.45 -14.70 -16.12
C PRO A 36 1.51 -15.91 -16.04
N GLY A 37 0.41 -15.77 -15.31
CA GLY A 37 -0.58 -16.83 -15.06
C GLY A 37 -0.28 -17.72 -13.84
N GLU A 38 0.81 -17.50 -13.11
CA GLU A 38 1.06 -18.16 -11.84
C GLU A 38 0.13 -17.58 -10.76
N LYS A 39 -0.64 -18.46 -10.13
CA LYS A 39 -1.59 -18.09 -9.07
C LYS A 39 -0.85 -17.97 -7.74
N VAL A 40 -0.31 -16.79 -7.50
CA VAL A 40 0.31 -16.44 -6.22
C VAL A 40 -0.57 -15.49 -5.41
N ARG A 41 -0.27 -15.35 -4.13
CA ARG A 41 -0.85 -14.29 -3.32
C ARG A 41 -0.19 -12.97 -3.67
N LYS A 42 -1.01 -11.96 -3.93
CA LYS A 42 -0.59 -10.57 -3.91
C LYS A 42 -1.07 -9.94 -2.61
N VAL A 43 -0.28 -9.02 -2.09
CA VAL A 43 -0.53 -8.27 -0.86
C VAL A 43 -0.72 -6.82 -1.25
N LEU A 44 -1.73 -6.16 -0.67
CA LEU A 44 -1.97 -4.74 -0.83
C LEU A 44 -1.44 -3.98 0.39
N LEU A 45 -0.61 -2.98 0.15
CA LEU A 45 -0.26 -1.94 1.11
C LEU A 45 -1.03 -0.66 0.77
N GLU A 46 -2.02 -0.32 1.60
CA GLU A 46 -2.76 0.94 1.53
C GLU A 46 -2.12 1.95 2.49
N GLU A 47 -1.46 2.98 1.96
CA GLU A 47 -0.85 4.05 2.76
C GLU A 47 -1.78 5.27 2.82
N PHE A 48 -2.15 5.70 4.03
CA PHE A 48 -2.76 7.01 4.26
C PHE A 48 -1.68 8.09 4.34
N THR A 49 -1.82 9.12 3.50
CA THR A 49 -0.83 10.19 3.33
C THR A 49 -1.51 11.57 3.23
N GLY A 50 -0.70 12.64 3.17
CA GLY A 50 -1.14 14.02 3.00
C GLY A 50 -0.02 14.96 2.53
N HIS A 51 -0.35 15.91 1.66
CA HIS A 51 0.67 16.76 1.03
C HIS A 51 1.35 17.76 1.98
N ILE A 52 0.77 18.04 3.15
CA ILE A 52 1.42 18.84 4.21
C ILE A 52 2.01 17.98 5.36
N CYS A 53 1.98 16.67 5.24
CA CYS A 53 2.59 15.75 6.20
C CYS A 53 4.10 15.64 5.96
N VAL A 54 4.90 16.13 6.91
CA VAL A 54 6.37 16.18 6.79
C VAL A 54 7.04 14.80 6.79
N ASN A 55 6.46 13.83 7.51
CA ASN A 55 7.00 12.45 7.62
C ASN A 55 6.52 11.52 6.49
N CYS A 56 5.53 11.94 5.70
CA CYS A 56 4.91 11.07 4.71
C CYS A 56 5.86 10.69 3.56
N PRO A 57 6.75 11.58 3.05
CA PRO A 57 7.73 11.18 2.03
C PRO A 57 8.65 10.03 2.46
N GLU A 58 9.00 9.97 3.74
CA GLU A 58 9.84 8.89 4.28
C GLU A 58 9.10 7.54 4.28
N ALA A 59 7.82 7.55 4.65
CA ALA A 59 6.98 6.36 4.63
C ALA A 59 6.69 5.90 3.19
N THR A 60 6.36 6.81 2.28
CA THR A 60 6.19 6.50 0.86
C THR A 60 7.49 5.98 0.24
N LYS A 61 8.66 6.49 0.64
CA LYS A 61 9.94 5.90 0.23
C LYS A 61 10.06 4.45 0.69
N LEU A 62 9.76 4.15 1.96
CA LEU A 62 9.78 2.77 2.46
C LEU A 62 8.83 1.87 1.66
N ALA A 63 7.59 2.30 1.39
CA ALA A 63 6.64 1.53 0.60
C ALA A 63 7.18 1.17 -0.79
N ASN A 64 7.84 2.13 -1.46
CA ASN A 64 8.51 1.90 -2.74
C ASN A 64 9.70 0.94 -2.63
N ASP A 65 10.52 1.08 -1.59
CA ASP A 65 11.64 0.15 -1.35
C ASP A 65 11.11 -1.29 -1.13
N LEU A 66 9.99 -1.46 -0.42
CA LEU A 66 9.34 -2.76 -0.26
C LEU A 66 8.78 -3.30 -1.58
N LYS A 67 8.23 -2.45 -2.46
CA LYS A 67 7.81 -2.87 -3.81
C LYS A 67 8.97 -3.38 -4.65
N LEU A 68 10.18 -2.84 -4.48
CA LEU A 68 11.38 -3.38 -5.13
C LEU A 68 11.75 -4.78 -4.61
N VAL A 69 11.53 -5.04 -3.31
CA VAL A 69 11.83 -6.34 -2.68
C VAL A 69 10.80 -7.41 -3.00
N PHE A 70 9.52 -7.09 -2.88
CA PHE A 70 8.41 -8.05 -3.08
C PHE A 70 7.89 -8.10 -4.52
N GLY A 71 8.37 -7.20 -5.39
CA GLY A 71 8.05 -7.15 -6.81
C GLY A 71 6.55 -7.09 -7.08
N GLU A 72 6.10 -7.90 -8.05
CA GLU A 72 4.71 -7.94 -8.50
C GLU A 72 3.74 -8.53 -7.46
N GLN A 73 4.23 -9.15 -6.40
CA GLN A 73 3.38 -9.66 -5.32
C GLN A 73 2.97 -8.58 -4.31
N LEU A 74 3.60 -7.40 -4.31
CA LEU A 74 3.14 -6.27 -3.51
C LEU A 74 2.46 -5.24 -4.42
N VAL A 75 1.23 -4.86 -4.12
CA VAL A 75 0.52 -3.75 -4.76
C VAL A 75 0.52 -2.57 -3.79
N LEU A 76 0.75 -1.36 -4.30
CA LEU A 76 0.75 -0.14 -3.49
C LEU A 76 -0.50 0.69 -3.82
N LEU A 77 -1.08 1.33 -2.81
CA LEU A 77 -2.14 2.31 -2.99
C LEU A 77 -1.96 3.48 -2.03
N SER A 78 -1.70 4.66 -2.57
CA SER A 78 -1.54 5.89 -1.80
C SER A 78 -2.86 6.65 -1.69
N ILE A 79 -3.32 6.85 -0.46
CA ILE A 79 -4.62 7.43 -0.12
C ILE A 79 -4.41 8.78 0.57
N HIS A 80 -4.66 9.87 -0.16
CA HIS A 80 -4.68 11.21 0.42
C HIS A 80 -5.95 11.39 1.24
N ALA A 81 -5.83 11.47 2.56
CA ALA A 81 -6.97 11.60 3.48
C ALA A 81 -6.58 12.26 4.81
N GLY A 82 -7.59 12.65 5.58
CA GLY A 82 -7.41 13.37 6.84
C GLY A 82 -7.01 14.84 6.66
N ASP A 83 -6.72 15.50 7.78
CA ASP A 83 -6.50 16.95 7.83
C ASP A 83 -5.24 17.39 7.07
N LEU A 84 -4.21 16.54 7.00
CA LEU A 84 -2.96 16.82 6.31
C LEU A 84 -3.03 16.63 4.79
N ALA A 85 -4.17 16.18 4.27
CA ALA A 85 -4.46 16.12 2.84
C ALA A 85 -5.39 17.24 2.36
N VAL A 86 -5.90 18.09 3.27
CA VAL A 86 -6.80 19.19 2.93
C VAL A 86 -6.02 20.28 2.18
N PRO A 87 -6.49 20.74 1.01
CA PRO A 87 -5.88 21.86 0.30
C PRO A 87 -5.70 23.08 1.20
N SER A 88 -4.56 23.74 1.08
CA SER A 88 -4.24 24.97 1.80
C SER A 88 -3.71 26.04 0.83
N GLY A 89 -2.92 27.00 1.33
CA GLY A 89 -2.38 28.07 0.51
C GLY A 89 -1.32 27.57 -0.49
N THR A 90 -1.00 28.39 -1.50
CA THR A 90 0.10 28.12 -2.44
C THR A 90 1.38 27.74 -1.68
N PRO A 91 2.05 26.62 -2.04
CA PRO A 91 1.83 25.78 -3.24
C PRO A 91 0.87 24.58 -3.06
N TYR A 92 0.27 24.40 -1.89
CA TYR A 92 -0.48 23.20 -1.50
C TYR A 92 -1.97 23.29 -1.84
N THR A 93 -2.31 23.67 -3.08
CA THR A 93 -3.69 23.96 -3.47
C THR A 93 -4.44 22.76 -4.07
N ALA A 94 -3.77 21.65 -4.38
CA ALA A 94 -4.38 20.49 -5.00
C ALA A 94 -5.18 19.65 -3.99
N ASP A 95 -6.38 19.19 -4.40
CA ASP A 95 -7.20 18.27 -3.61
C ASP A 95 -7.10 16.86 -4.19
N TYR A 96 -6.34 16.01 -3.51
CA TYR A 96 -6.15 14.62 -3.88
C TYR A 96 -7.04 13.66 -3.10
N ARG A 97 -7.89 14.19 -2.21
CA ARG A 97 -8.81 13.36 -1.44
C ARG A 97 -9.91 12.84 -2.35
N THR A 98 -10.33 11.61 -2.09
CA THR A 98 -11.47 10.99 -2.77
C THR A 98 -12.54 10.63 -1.75
N PRO A 99 -13.83 10.51 -2.16
CA PRO A 99 -14.87 9.98 -1.27
C PRO A 99 -14.51 8.60 -0.71
N THR A 100 -13.89 7.75 -1.53
CA THR A 100 -13.41 6.41 -1.15
C THR A 100 -12.30 6.49 -0.11
N GLY A 101 -11.25 7.26 -0.35
CA GLY A 101 -10.15 7.45 0.60
C GLY A 101 -10.62 8.06 1.92
N THR A 102 -11.50 9.05 1.85
CA THR A 102 -12.14 9.66 3.03
C THR A 102 -12.98 8.64 3.81
N GLY A 103 -13.72 7.79 3.10
CA GLY A 103 -14.51 6.71 3.70
C GLY A 103 -13.65 5.70 4.43
N MET A 104 -12.54 5.26 3.82
CA MET A 104 -11.57 4.35 4.46
C MET A 104 -10.94 4.99 5.70
N PHE A 105 -10.46 6.23 5.58
CA PHE A 105 -9.84 6.95 6.69
C PHE A 105 -10.82 7.10 7.88
N ASN A 106 -12.07 7.46 7.60
CA ASN A 106 -13.09 7.62 8.64
C ASN A 106 -13.47 6.30 9.31
N TYR A 107 -13.47 5.19 8.57
CA TYR A 107 -13.79 3.86 9.10
C TYR A 107 -12.66 3.32 9.98
N TYR A 108 -11.43 3.34 9.47
CA TYR A 108 -10.27 2.78 10.16
C TYR A 108 -9.68 3.70 11.23
N GLN A 109 -10.04 4.99 11.22
CA GLN A 109 -9.65 5.98 12.24
C GLN A 109 -8.14 5.95 12.53
N PRO A 110 -7.25 6.06 11.52
CA PRO A 110 -5.82 6.13 11.78
C PRO A 110 -5.55 7.34 12.70
N MET A 111 -4.64 7.18 13.65
CA MET A 111 -4.34 8.25 14.62
C MET A 111 -3.58 9.44 14.00
N GLY A 112 -3.12 9.29 12.75
CA GLY A 112 -2.47 10.32 11.96
C GLY A 112 -2.04 9.76 10.60
N VAL A 113 -1.23 10.54 9.88
CA VAL A 113 -0.50 10.10 8.69
C VAL A 113 0.99 10.43 8.88
N PRO A 114 1.92 9.60 8.36
CA PRO A 114 1.66 8.39 7.59
C PRO A 114 1.28 7.20 8.48
N MET A 115 0.29 6.44 8.03
CA MET A 115 -0.07 5.12 8.57
C MET A 115 -0.61 4.28 7.43
N GLY A 116 -0.56 2.96 7.54
CA GLY A 116 -1.00 2.09 6.46
C GLY A 116 -1.67 0.81 6.93
N MET A 117 -2.21 0.06 5.98
CA MET A 117 -2.84 -1.24 6.21
C MET A 117 -2.24 -2.25 5.25
N VAL A 118 -1.96 -3.45 5.73
CA VAL A 118 -1.47 -4.56 4.93
C VAL A 118 -2.59 -5.60 4.83
N ASN A 119 -3.12 -5.82 3.62
CA ASN A 119 -4.31 -6.65 3.35
C ASN A 119 -5.54 -6.33 4.23
N ARG A 120 -5.56 -5.17 4.89
CA ARG A 120 -6.54 -4.83 5.94
C ARG A 120 -6.63 -5.90 7.04
N SER A 121 -5.61 -6.74 7.17
CA SER A 121 -5.53 -7.80 8.18
C SER A 121 -4.89 -7.25 9.45
N PRO A 122 -5.38 -7.63 10.64
CA PRO A 122 -4.73 -7.24 11.88
C PRO A 122 -3.32 -7.83 11.99
N TYR A 123 -2.33 -6.98 12.26
CA TYR A 123 -0.97 -7.37 12.62
C TYR A 123 -0.68 -6.91 14.06
N GLN A 124 -0.25 -7.84 14.90
CA GLN A 124 -0.02 -7.60 16.34
C GLN A 124 -1.21 -6.91 17.06
N GLY A 125 -2.45 -7.20 16.63
CA GLY A 125 -3.67 -6.69 17.23
C GLY A 125 -4.17 -5.34 16.68
N SER A 126 -3.51 -4.77 15.65
CA SER A 126 -3.98 -3.56 14.98
C SER A 126 -4.09 -3.77 13.47
N THR A 127 -5.15 -3.26 12.84
CA THR A 127 -5.29 -3.24 11.37
C THR A 127 -4.55 -2.06 10.75
N VAL A 128 -4.51 -0.92 11.45
CA VAL A 128 -3.78 0.27 11.02
C VAL A 128 -2.40 0.27 11.67
N LEU A 129 -1.37 0.33 10.84
CA LEU A 129 0.01 0.07 11.19
C LEU A 129 0.87 1.31 10.98
N PHE A 130 1.84 1.48 11.87
CA PHE A 130 3.00 2.34 11.60
C PHE A 130 3.88 1.68 10.54
N LYS A 131 4.64 2.53 9.82
CA LYS A 131 5.48 2.10 8.70
C LYS A 131 6.45 0.96 9.02
N ASP A 132 7.02 0.96 10.24
CA ASP A 132 7.96 -0.06 10.71
C ASP A 132 7.34 -1.46 10.83
N SER A 133 6.01 -1.56 10.81
CA SER A 133 5.28 -2.84 10.86
C SER A 133 4.84 -3.33 9.47
N TRP A 134 5.04 -2.57 8.40
CA TRP A 134 4.56 -2.96 7.07
C TRP A 134 5.31 -4.15 6.51
N GLU A 135 6.64 -4.11 6.49
CA GLU A 135 7.48 -5.21 5.99
C GLU A 135 7.18 -6.55 6.69
N PRO A 136 7.23 -6.66 8.03
CA PRO A 136 6.96 -7.95 8.67
C PRO A 136 5.50 -8.41 8.49
N ALA A 137 4.53 -7.48 8.41
CA ALA A 137 3.16 -7.84 8.09
C ALA A 137 2.99 -8.36 6.65
N ILE A 138 3.75 -7.83 5.69
CA ILE A 138 3.78 -8.34 4.31
C ILE A 138 4.42 -9.72 4.28
N GLN A 139 5.56 -9.91 4.97
CA GLN A 139 6.28 -11.20 5.02
C GLN A 139 5.41 -12.33 5.60
N ASP A 140 4.58 -12.04 6.60
CA ASP A 140 3.64 -13.02 7.18
C ASP A 140 2.58 -13.51 6.18
N LEU A 141 2.35 -12.75 5.10
CA LEU A 141 1.30 -13.04 4.12
C LEU A 141 1.85 -13.54 2.79
N ILE A 142 2.98 -13.01 2.30
CA ILE A 142 3.39 -13.10 0.88
C ILE A 142 3.54 -14.55 0.36
N ASP A 143 3.95 -15.48 1.23
CA ASP A 143 4.19 -16.89 0.90
C ASP A 143 2.96 -17.79 1.18
N ILE A 144 1.87 -17.24 1.73
CA ILE A 144 0.65 -18.00 1.95
C ILE A 144 -0.03 -18.25 0.60
N PRO A 145 -0.41 -19.49 0.25
CA PRO A 145 -1.14 -19.78 -0.98
C PRO A 145 -2.39 -18.88 -1.13
N PRO A 146 -2.68 -18.36 -2.33
CA PRO A 146 -3.82 -17.48 -2.53
C PRO A 146 -5.14 -18.23 -2.36
N ASP A 147 -6.15 -17.53 -1.84
CA ASP A 147 -7.49 -18.06 -1.66
C ASP A 147 -8.39 -17.78 -2.87
N ALA A 148 -8.03 -16.76 -3.65
CA ALA A 148 -8.61 -16.41 -4.92
C ALA A 148 -7.52 -15.93 -5.89
N PHE A 149 -7.80 -15.99 -7.18
CA PHE A 149 -7.00 -15.40 -8.25
C PHE A 149 -7.85 -14.38 -8.99
N ILE A 150 -7.27 -13.22 -9.31
CA ILE A 150 -7.95 -12.15 -10.04
C ILE A 150 -7.21 -11.92 -11.35
N GLU A 151 -7.96 -11.80 -12.43
CA GLU A 151 -7.47 -11.37 -13.74
C GLU A 151 -8.25 -10.13 -14.17
N ILE A 152 -7.55 -9.14 -14.74
CA ILE A 152 -8.13 -7.89 -15.20
C ILE A 152 -7.78 -7.71 -16.67
N GLU A 153 -8.80 -7.54 -17.51
CA GLU A 153 -8.64 -7.13 -18.90
C GLU A 153 -9.19 -5.71 -19.09
N THR A 154 -8.47 -4.89 -19.85
CA THR A 154 -8.86 -3.51 -20.12
C THR A 154 -8.91 -3.21 -21.62
N VAL A 155 -9.86 -2.36 -22.01
CA VAL A 155 -9.98 -1.84 -23.36
C VAL A 155 -10.14 -0.33 -23.30
N TYR A 156 -9.09 0.40 -23.72
CA TYR A 156 -9.09 1.86 -23.75
C TYR A 156 -9.35 2.40 -25.15
N ASN A 157 -10.18 3.44 -25.24
CA ASN A 157 -10.42 4.21 -26.46
C ASN A 157 -9.86 5.63 -26.30
N ASP A 158 -8.73 5.92 -26.95
CA ASP A 158 -8.08 7.23 -26.92
C ASP A 158 -8.99 8.38 -27.35
N GLY A 159 -9.86 8.15 -28.34
CA GLY A 159 -10.73 9.18 -28.91
C GLY A 159 -11.84 9.63 -27.97
N THR A 160 -12.37 8.71 -27.16
CA THR A 160 -13.45 9.01 -26.19
C THR A 160 -12.98 9.02 -24.74
N ARG A 161 -11.70 8.70 -24.48
CA ARG A 161 -11.14 8.41 -23.16
C ARG A 161 -11.93 7.37 -22.35
N LYS A 162 -12.62 6.46 -23.05
CA LYS A 162 -13.45 5.43 -22.41
C LYS A 162 -12.56 4.22 -22.11
N LEU A 163 -12.59 3.78 -20.86
CA LEU A 163 -11.93 2.58 -20.37
C LEU A 163 -13.01 1.58 -19.97
N ASP A 164 -13.05 0.44 -20.66
CA ASP A 164 -13.86 -0.71 -20.31
C ASP A 164 -12.98 -1.73 -19.58
N ILE A 165 -13.49 -2.34 -18.51
CA ILE A 165 -12.73 -3.17 -17.57
C ILE A 165 -13.52 -4.46 -17.32
N HIS A 166 -12.86 -5.60 -17.48
CA HIS A 166 -13.40 -6.93 -17.22
C HIS A 166 -12.58 -7.58 -16.12
N VAL A 167 -13.23 -7.89 -14.99
CA VAL A 167 -12.57 -8.53 -13.85
C VAL A 167 -13.09 -9.95 -13.70
N HIS A 168 -12.19 -10.92 -13.76
CA HIS A 168 -12.46 -12.33 -13.48
C HIS A 168 -11.86 -12.71 -12.12
N THR A 169 -12.65 -13.36 -11.26
CA THR A 169 -12.17 -13.86 -9.98
C THR A 169 -12.45 -15.34 -9.86
N GLU A 170 -11.39 -16.15 -9.74
CA GLU A 170 -11.47 -17.58 -9.47
C GLU A 170 -11.19 -17.86 -8.00
N PHE A 171 -12.11 -18.50 -7.30
CA PHE A 171 -11.90 -18.95 -5.92
C PHE A 171 -11.14 -20.27 -5.92
N LEU A 172 -10.02 -20.34 -5.20
CA LEU A 172 -9.09 -21.48 -5.26
C LEU A 172 -9.33 -22.52 -4.17
N LYS A 173 -10.14 -22.17 -3.16
CA LYS A 173 -10.59 -23.08 -2.10
C LYS A 173 -12.05 -22.81 -1.73
N ASP A 174 -12.66 -23.73 -0.99
CA ASP A 174 -13.97 -23.51 -0.40
C ASP A 174 -13.89 -22.42 0.68
N LEU A 175 -14.78 -21.43 0.59
CA LEU A 175 -14.88 -20.32 1.55
C LEU A 175 -16.27 -20.29 2.17
N ASP A 176 -16.37 -19.82 3.41
CA ASP A 176 -17.59 -19.88 4.23
C ASP A 176 -18.20 -18.50 4.54
N ARG A 177 -17.71 -17.45 3.88
CA ARG A 177 -18.16 -16.06 4.06
C ARG A 177 -18.68 -15.45 2.76
N THR A 178 -19.25 -14.25 2.89
CA THR A 178 -19.63 -13.41 1.76
C THR A 178 -18.48 -12.47 1.40
N TYR A 179 -18.26 -12.30 0.10
CA TYR A 179 -17.17 -11.50 -0.45
C TYR A 179 -17.70 -10.41 -1.39
N ASN A 180 -17.02 -9.28 -1.38
CA ASN A 180 -17.22 -8.17 -2.31
C ASN A 180 -16.01 -8.03 -3.24
N LEU A 181 -16.23 -7.31 -4.34
CA LEU A 181 -15.19 -6.86 -5.25
C LEU A 181 -15.19 -5.33 -5.28
N SER A 182 -14.07 -4.70 -4.90
CA SER A 182 -13.81 -3.28 -5.11
C SER A 182 -12.97 -3.07 -6.36
N VAL A 183 -13.31 -2.10 -7.19
CA VAL A 183 -12.50 -1.72 -8.37
C VAL A 183 -12.20 -0.23 -8.34
N PHE A 184 -10.92 0.11 -8.29
CA PHE A 184 -10.45 1.50 -8.24
C PHE A 184 -9.59 1.84 -9.46
N ILE A 185 -9.48 3.14 -9.72
CA ILE A 185 -8.48 3.74 -10.59
C ILE A 185 -7.47 4.44 -9.69
N MET A 186 -6.19 4.18 -9.93
CA MET A 186 -5.08 4.94 -9.38
C MET A 186 -4.25 5.57 -10.50
N GLU A 187 -3.43 6.56 -10.15
CA GLU A 187 -2.56 7.23 -11.11
C GLU A 187 -1.19 7.53 -10.50
N SER A 188 -0.17 7.36 -11.33
CA SER A 188 1.24 7.58 -11.00
C SER A 188 1.81 8.80 -11.75
N GLY A 189 2.98 9.28 -11.33
CA GLY A 189 3.66 10.40 -12.00
C GLY A 189 3.01 11.77 -11.80
N ILE A 190 2.20 11.97 -10.77
CA ILE A 190 1.55 13.26 -10.49
C ILE A 190 2.54 14.17 -9.77
N VAL A 191 2.99 15.23 -10.44
CA VAL A 191 3.95 16.19 -9.85
C VAL A 191 3.22 17.30 -9.09
N SER A 192 3.48 17.43 -7.78
CA SER A 192 2.89 18.46 -6.92
C SER A 192 3.77 18.75 -5.70
N ALA A 193 3.45 19.83 -4.99
CA ALA A 193 4.14 20.19 -3.76
C ALA A 193 3.80 19.23 -2.61
N GLN A 194 4.85 18.79 -1.92
CA GLN A 194 4.81 17.93 -0.73
C GLN A 194 5.68 18.54 0.37
N LYS A 195 5.26 18.43 1.64
CA LYS A 195 6.11 18.75 2.78
C LYS A 195 7.03 17.60 3.13
N ASN A 196 8.24 17.93 3.58
CA ASN A 196 9.26 16.98 3.97
C ASN A 196 10.17 17.56 5.07
N ASP A 197 10.43 16.83 6.15
CA ASP A 197 11.41 17.21 7.18
C ASP A 197 12.71 16.38 7.14
N GLU A 198 12.79 15.36 6.28
CA GLU A 198 13.97 14.52 6.13
C GLU A 198 14.80 14.92 4.89
N ALA A 199 15.86 15.71 5.12
CA ALA A 199 16.69 16.23 4.04
C ALA A 199 17.51 15.15 3.29
N SER A 200 17.66 13.95 3.87
CA SER A 200 18.37 12.84 3.21
C SER A 200 17.55 12.16 2.11
N ILE A 201 16.22 12.31 2.09
CA ILE A 201 15.35 11.74 1.07
C ILE A 201 14.89 12.75 0.02
N GLY A 202 15.00 14.05 0.28
CA GLY A 202 14.65 15.10 -0.68
C GLY A 202 14.66 16.53 -0.11
N PRO A 203 14.24 17.53 -0.91
CA PRO A 203 14.10 18.93 -0.49
C PRO A 203 13.28 19.10 0.79
N SER A 204 13.68 20.05 1.65
CA SER A 204 13.02 20.36 2.93
C SER A 204 13.07 21.87 3.19
N PRO A 205 12.03 22.50 3.79
CA PRO A 205 10.79 21.89 4.28
C PRO A 205 9.76 21.60 3.18
N ASP A 206 9.96 22.17 1.99
CA ASP A 206 9.02 22.11 0.88
C ASP A 206 9.69 21.45 -0.33
N TRP A 207 9.04 20.44 -0.89
CA TRP A 207 9.44 19.73 -2.10
C TRP A 207 8.42 20.02 -3.19
N PHE A 208 8.70 21.00 -4.06
CA PHE A 208 7.72 21.57 -4.99
C PHE A 208 7.42 20.69 -6.22
N ASP A 209 8.35 19.82 -6.59
CA ASP A 209 8.30 18.90 -7.72
C ASP A 209 8.30 17.43 -7.25
N TYR A 210 7.62 17.16 -6.13
CA TYR A 210 7.46 15.80 -5.64
C TYR A 210 6.56 15.00 -6.58
N GLU A 211 7.01 13.81 -6.97
CA GLU A 211 6.25 12.90 -7.82
C GLU A 211 5.46 11.93 -6.94
N HIS A 212 4.14 12.06 -6.96
CA HIS A 212 3.23 11.15 -6.29
C HIS A 212 2.89 9.97 -7.21
N ASN A 213 2.99 8.76 -6.65
CA ASN A 213 2.73 7.49 -7.35
C ASN A 213 1.59 6.70 -6.70
N HIS A 214 0.96 5.80 -7.46
CA HIS A 214 -0.13 4.92 -7.03
C HIS A 214 -1.27 5.64 -6.30
N MET A 215 -1.59 6.87 -6.71
CA MET A 215 -2.57 7.70 -6.03
C MET A 215 -3.99 7.23 -6.34
N LEU A 216 -4.77 6.94 -5.30
CA LEU A 216 -6.20 6.65 -5.47
C LEU A 216 -6.92 7.84 -6.13
N ARG A 217 -7.41 7.66 -7.36
CA ARG A 217 -8.17 8.68 -8.10
C ARG A 217 -9.67 8.49 -7.95
N LYS A 218 -10.17 7.25 -8.03
CA LYS A 218 -11.62 6.98 -8.02
C LYS A 218 -11.96 5.52 -7.72
N SER A 219 -13.08 5.30 -7.06
CA SER A 219 -13.75 3.99 -7.07
C SER A 219 -14.84 3.93 -8.13
N LEU A 220 -14.98 2.78 -8.78
CA LEU A 220 -16.04 2.50 -9.76
C LEU A 220 -17.32 1.97 -9.11
N ASN A 221 -17.23 1.45 -7.88
CA ASN A 221 -18.34 0.78 -7.20
C ASN A 221 -18.38 1.00 -5.68
N GLY A 222 -17.89 2.14 -5.22
CA GLY A 222 -17.91 2.52 -3.81
C GLY A 222 -16.71 2.01 -3.00
N THR A 223 -16.65 2.36 -1.72
CA THR A 223 -15.47 2.10 -0.87
C THR A 223 -15.22 0.62 -0.63
N TRP A 224 -16.30 -0.14 -0.41
CA TRP A 224 -16.25 -1.56 -0.05
C TRP A 224 -16.74 -2.48 -1.17
N GLY A 225 -16.89 -1.91 -2.36
CA GLY A 225 -17.25 -2.64 -3.56
C GLY A 225 -18.69 -3.16 -3.57
N ASP A 226 -18.95 -4.00 -4.55
CA ASP A 226 -20.23 -4.69 -4.73
C ASP A 226 -20.10 -6.19 -4.43
N PHE A 227 -21.23 -6.83 -4.18
CA PHE A 227 -21.32 -8.29 -4.00
C PHE A 227 -20.59 -9.06 -5.11
N LEU A 228 -19.68 -9.94 -4.70
CA LEU A 228 -18.93 -10.85 -5.58
C LEU A 228 -19.48 -12.27 -5.49
N ALA A 229 -19.46 -12.87 -4.30
CA ALA A 229 -19.91 -14.24 -4.07
C ALA A 229 -20.30 -14.48 -2.61
N ASP A 230 -21.16 -15.47 -2.37
CA ASP A 230 -21.49 -15.96 -1.04
C ASP A 230 -21.09 -17.43 -0.92
N GLN A 231 -20.24 -17.73 0.07
CA GLN A 231 -19.71 -19.06 0.35
C GLN A 231 -19.24 -19.84 -0.90
N PRO A 232 -18.36 -19.25 -1.74
CA PRO A 232 -17.96 -19.86 -3.00
C PRO A 232 -17.19 -21.16 -2.77
N ALA A 233 -17.50 -22.17 -3.58
CA ALA A 233 -16.72 -23.40 -3.66
C ALA A 233 -15.45 -23.20 -4.48
N SER A 234 -14.43 -24.02 -4.24
CA SER A 234 -13.21 -24.08 -5.06
C SER A 234 -13.55 -24.28 -6.55
N GLY A 235 -12.88 -23.52 -7.42
CA GLY A 235 -13.11 -23.48 -8.86
C GLY A 235 -14.29 -22.60 -9.30
N THR A 236 -15.00 -21.95 -8.38
CA THR A 236 -16.04 -20.96 -8.74
C THR A 236 -15.37 -19.76 -9.41
N ILE A 237 -15.89 -19.36 -10.57
CA ILE A 237 -15.43 -18.17 -11.30
C ILE A 237 -16.56 -17.15 -11.35
N MET A 238 -16.26 -15.93 -10.92
CA MET A 238 -17.14 -14.77 -11.01
C MET A 238 -16.57 -13.76 -12.02
N SER A 239 -17.44 -13.01 -12.68
CA SER A 239 -17.02 -11.98 -13.63
C SER A 239 -17.84 -10.71 -13.45
N LYS A 240 -17.18 -9.56 -13.50
CA LYS A 240 -17.78 -8.24 -13.31
C LYS A 240 -17.21 -7.27 -14.33
N ASP A 241 -18.09 -6.51 -14.96
CA ASP A 241 -17.74 -5.51 -15.98
C ASP A 241 -17.94 -4.10 -15.43
N TYR A 242 -16.98 -3.22 -15.70
CA TYR A 242 -17.04 -1.82 -15.33
C TYR A 242 -16.67 -0.94 -16.52
N SER A 243 -17.07 0.32 -16.47
CA SER A 243 -16.76 1.29 -17.50
C SER A 243 -16.62 2.69 -16.91
N ILE A 244 -15.64 3.44 -17.39
CA ILE A 244 -15.41 4.83 -16.99
C ILE A 244 -14.92 5.66 -18.18
N THR A 245 -15.26 6.94 -18.20
CA THR A 245 -14.53 7.93 -19.00
C THR A 245 -13.49 8.58 -18.09
N LEU A 246 -12.20 8.41 -18.41
CA LEU A 246 -11.11 8.98 -17.61
C LEU A 246 -11.17 10.51 -17.67
N ASP A 247 -11.00 11.15 -16.52
CA ASP A 247 -10.99 12.61 -16.42
C ASP A 247 -9.92 13.20 -17.36
N ALA A 248 -10.20 14.35 -17.96
CA ALA A 248 -9.27 14.99 -18.89
C ALA A 248 -7.96 15.44 -18.22
N GLU A 249 -7.97 15.63 -16.90
CA GLU A 249 -6.78 15.99 -16.12
C GLU A 249 -5.87 14.78 -15.82
N TRP A 250 -6.34 13.55 -16.05
CA TRP A 250 -5.56 12.33 -15.77
C TRP A 250 -4.73 11.95 -17.00
N VAL A 251 -3.48 11.57 -16.79
CA VAL A 251 -2.63 11.03 -17.84
C VAL A 251 -2.98 9.55 -17.98
N ALA A 252 -3.64 9.20 -19.09
CA ALA A 252 -4.21 7.86 -19.28
C ALA A 252 -3.14 6.75 -19.21
N GLY A 253 -1.97 6.96 -19.81
CA GLY A 253 -0.83 6.04 -19.72
C GLY A 253 -0.05 6.13 -18.40
N GLN A 254 -0.66 6.69 -17.36
CA GLN A 254 -0.19 6.64 -15.98
C GLN A 254 -1.30 6.17 -15.03
N CYS A 255 -2.48 5.83 -15.57
CA CYS A 255 -3.58 5.28 -14.80
C CYS A 255 -3.44 3.77 -14.71
N GLU A 256 -3.78 3.21 -13.56
CA GLU A 256 -3.80 1.77 -13.31
C GLU A 256 -5.18 1.39 -12.75
N VAL A 257 -5.67 0.22 -13.13
CA VAL A 257 -6.86 -0.41 -12.57
C VAL A 257 -6.43 -1.37 -11.47
N ILE A 258 -7.02 -1.24 -10.28
CA ILE A 258 -6.84 -2.17 -9.18
C ILE A 258 -8.16 -2.85 -8.85
N ALA A 259 -8.16 -4.18 -8.73
CA ALA A 259 -9.29 -4.97 -8.31
C ALA A 259 -8.97 -5.72 -7.01
N ILE A 260 -9.86 -5.62 -6.03
CA ILE A 260 -9.66 -6.15 -4.67
C ILE A 260 -10.86 -7.03 -4.32
N ALA A 261 -10.62 -8.32 -4.12
CA ALA A 261 -11.61 -9.22 -3.51
C ALA A 261 -11.44 -9.16 -1.99
N LEU A 262 -12.52 -8.90 -1.27
CA LEU A 262 -12.49 -8.69 0.18
C LEU A 262 -13.69 -9.34 0.88
N ASP A 263 -13.48 -9.72 2.13
CA ASP A 263 -14.55 -10.13 3.04
C ASP A 263 -15.56 -8.98 3.22
N SER A 264 -16.86 -9.25 3.09
CA SER A 264 -17.88 -8.19 3.15
C SER A 264 -18.14 -7.64 4.56
N GLU A 265 -17.70 -8.34 5.61
CA GLU A 265 -17.90 -7.95 7.00
C GLU A 265 -16.62 -7.37 7.61
N THR A 266 -15.48 -8.06 7.47
CA THR A 266 -14.20 -7.64 8.06
C THR A 266 -13.43 -6.69 7.17
N TYR A 267 -13.74 -6.67 5.87
CA TYR A 267 -12.99 -6.00 4.82
C TYR A 267 -11.54 -6.48 4.64
N GLU A 268 -11.17 -7.60 5.26
CA GLU A 268 -9.88 -8.25 5.01
C GLU A 268 -9.77 -8.64 3.53
N ILE A 269 -8.61 -8.40 2.94
CA ILE A 269 -8.36 -8.60 1.53
C ILE A 269 -7.98 -10.05 1.28
N LEU A 270 -8.78 -10.71 0.45
CA LEU A 270 -8.60 -12.07 0.01
C LEU A 270 -7.52 -12.17 -1.08
N GLN A 271 -7.59 -11.26 -2.06
CA GLN A 271 -6.67 -11.15 -3.18
C GLN A 271 -6.76 -9.74 -3.79
N VAL A 272 -5.66 -9.28 -4.40
CA VAL A 272 -5.58 -8.04 -5.17
C VAL A 272 -4.91 -8.29 -6.52
N GLU A 273 -5.28 -7.53 -7.53
CA GLU A 273 -4.57 -7.46 -8.81
C GLU A 273 -4.56 -6.01 -9.32
N GLU A 274 -3.50 -5.62 -10.03
CA GLU A 274 -3.36 -4.34 -10.71
C GLU A 274 -2.95 -4.53 -12.17
N VAL A 275 -3.47 -3.69 -13.06
CA VAL A 275 -3.02 -3.61 -14.46
C VAL A 275 -2.96 -2.15 -14.91
N HIS A 276 -1.97 -1.86 -15.76
CA HIS A 276 -1.80 -0.56 -16.40
C HIS A 276 -2.62 -0.44 -17.68
#